data_AF-A0A1R1RTM4-F1
#
_entry.id   AF-A0A1R1RTM4-F1
#
_cell.length_a   1.000
_cell.length_b   1.000
_cell.length_c   1.000
_cell.angle_alpha   90.00
_cell.angle_beta   90.00
_cell.angle_gamma   90.00
#
_symmetry.space_group_name_H-M   'P 1'
#
loop_
_entity.id
_entity.type
_entity.pdbx_description
1 polymer ?
#
loop_
_entity_poly.entity_id
_entity_poly.type
_entity_poly.pdbx_seq_one_letter_code
_entity_poly.pdbx_strand_id
1 'polypeptide(L)' 'MHYGSKGWYVEELKKLGMTKYEGRKLQSYKAHFLANLLESVKK' A
#
# COMPACT_ATOMS: atom_id res chain seq x y z
N MET A 1 -0.10 2.50 14.46
CA MET A 1 0.90 2.25 13.39
C MET A 1 1.70 3.51 13.15
N HIS A 2 3.00 3.41 12.87
CA HIS A 2 3.85 4.58 12.62
C HIS A 2 3.73 5.00 11.15
N TYR A 3 3.76 6.31 10.87
CA TYR A 3 3.81 6.85 9.51
C TYR A 3 4.98 6.23 8.75
N GLY A 4 4.77 5.88 7.47
CA GLY A 4 5.80 5.24 6.64
C GLY A 4 6.08 3.76 6.96
N SER A 5 5.35 3.14 7.89
CA SER A 5 5.44 1.69 8.09
C SER A 5 4.68 0.92 7.00
N LYS A 6 5.04 -0.35 6.78
CA LYS A 6 4.32 -1.24 5.85
C LYS A 6 2.81 -1.26 6.10
N GLY A 7 2.41 -1.38 7.38
CA GLY A 7 1.00 -1.38 7.76
C GLY A 7 0.31 -0.05 7.44
N TRP A 8 0.99 1.08 7.65
CA TRP A 8 0.47 2.40 7.29
C TRP A 8 0.19 2.50 5.79
N TYR A 9 1.12 2.06 4.92
CA TYR A 9 0.88 2.07 3.48
C TYR A 9 -0.25 1.12 3.05
N VAL A 10 -0.37 -0.06 3.67
CA VAL A 10 -1.50 -0.97 3.40
C VAL A 10 -2.83 -0.30 3.71
N GLU A 11 -2.96 0.37 4.87
CA GLU A 11 -4.19 1.04 5.26
C GLU A 11 -4.52 2.24 4.35
N GLU A 12 -3.52 3.03 3.95
CA GLU A 12 -3.71 4.12 2.99
C GLU A 12 -4.23 3.60 1.64
N LEU A 13 -3.64 2.53 1.12
CA LEU A 13 -4.11 1.90 -0.13
C LEU A 13 -5.52 1.30 0.02
N LYS A 14 -5.86 0.73 1.18
CA LYS A 14 -7.21 0.24 1.48
C LYS A 14 -8.25 1.36 1.52
N LYS A 15 -7.90 2.54 2.05
CA LYS A 15 -8.79 3.72 2.01
C LYS A 15 -9.12 4.14 0.58
N LEU A 16 -8.25 3.84 -0.37
CA LEU A 16 -8.46 4.04 -1.81
C LEU A 16 -9.18 2.85 -2.48
N GLY A 17 -9.70 1.89 -1.70
CA GLY A 17 -10.42 0.72 -2.20
C GLY A 17 -9.52 -0.44 -2.66
N MET A 18 -8.20 -0.34 -2.57
CA MET A 18 -7.28 -1.42 -2.96
C MET A 18 -6.99 -2.35 -1.79
N THR A 19 -7.26 -3.64 -1.99
CA THR A 19 -6.88 -4.71 -1.05
C THR A 19 -5.87 -5.69 -1.63
N LYS A 20 -5.76 -5.69 -2.96
CA LYS A 20 -4.87 -6.52 -3.77
C LYS A 20 -4.26 -5.68 -4.89
N TYR A 21 -3.06 -6.05 -5.31
CA TYR A 21 -2.39 -5.51 -6.48
C TYR A 21 -1.80 -6.70 -7.25
N GLU A 22 -1.97 -6.73 -8.58
CA GLU A 22 -1.51 -7.84 -9.45
C GLU A 22 -1.90 -9.24 -8.95
N GLY A 23 -3.13 -9.38 -8.45
CA GLY A 23 -3.64 -10.66 -7.92
C GLY A 23 -3.10 -11.08 -6.55
N ARG A 24 -2.20 -10.30 -5.93
CA ARG A 24 -1.63 -10.58 -4.60
C ARG A 24 -2.12 -9.59 -3.54
N LYS A 25 -2.20 -10.02 -2.28
CA LYS A 25 -2.59 -9.15 -1.15
C LYS A 25 -1.54 -8.05 -0.94
N LEU A 26 -1.95 -6.82 -0.64
CA LEU A 26 -1.00 -5.72 -0.36
C LEU A 26 0.01 -6.07 0.75
N GLN A 27 -0.43 -6.85 1.73
CA GLN A 27 0.40 -7.32 2.84
C GLN A 27 1.56 -8.23 2.41
N SER A 28 1.57 -8.81 1.21
CA SER A 28 2.73 -9.59 0.74
C SER A 28 3.88 -8.73 0.24
N TYR A 29 3.62 -7.46 -0.07
CA TYR A 29 4.63 -6.55 -0.62
C TYR A 29 5.50 -5.91 0.46
N LYS A 30 6.66 -5.40 0.06
CA LYS A 30 7.57 -4.64 0.95
C LYS A 30 7.10 -3.20 1.09
N ALA A 31 7.49 -2.53 2.18
CA ALA A 31 7.06 -1.16 2.47
C ALA A 31 7.39 -0.17 1.33
N HIS A 32 8.61 -0.21 0.78
CA HIS A 32 9.01 0.67 -0.33
C HIS A 32 8.16 0.46 -1.59
N PHE A 33 7.73 -0.78 -1.87
CA PHE A 33 6.85 -1.04 -3.00
C PHE A 33 5.48 -0.42 -2.77
N LEU A 34 4.92 -0.56 -1.57
CA LEU A 34 3.63 0.04 -1.22
C LEU A 34 3.69 1.57 -1.20
N ALA A 35 4.83 2.15 -0.83
CA ALA A 35 5.07 3.59 -0.93
C ALA A 35 4.98 4.06 -2.38
N ASN A 36 5.75 3.44 -3.29
CA ASN A 36 5.73 3.78 -4.71
C ASN A 36 4.34 3.54 -5.33
N LEU A 37 3.66 2.46 -4.94
CA LEU A 37 2.29 2.17 -5.39
C LEU A 37 1.32 3.27 -4.94
N LEU A 38 1.41 3.71 -3.68
CA LEU A 38 0.56 4.77 -3.15
C LEU A 38 0.80 6.10 -3.87
N GLU A 39 2.06 6.44 -4.14
CA GLU A 39 2.42 7.61 -4.93
C GLU A 39 1.90 7.51 -6.37
N SER A 40 2.01 6.34 -7.00
CA SER A 40 1.49 6.10 -8.35
C SER A 40 -0.02 6.22 -8.45
N VAL A 41 -0.76 5.90 -7.38
CA VAL A 41 -2.24 5.95 -7.38
C VAL A 41 -2.76 7.34 -7.01
N LYS A 42 -2.01 8.10 -6.19
CA LYS A 42 -2.39 9.47 -5.80
C LYS A 42 -2.08 10.52 -6.87
N LYS A 43 -1.42 10.13 -7.96
CA LYS A 43 -1.10 10.99 -9.10
C LYS A 43 -2.28 11.09 -10.05
#